data_AF-A0A915N5X3-F1
#
_entry.id   AF-A0A915N5X3-F1
#
_cell.length_a   1.000
_cell.length_b   1.000
_cell.length_c   1.000
_cell.angle_alpha   90.00
_cell.angle_beta   90.00
_cell.angle_gamma   90.00
#
_symmetry.space_group_name_H-M   'P 1'
#
loop_
_entity.id
_entity.type
_entity.pdbx_description
1 polymer ?
#
loop_
_entity_poly.entity_id
_entity_poly.type
_entity_poly.pdbx_seq_one_letter_code
_entity_poly.pdbx_strand_id
1 'polypeptide(L)'
;MATLLHGMSKLNISFENKGLESAARIVLDIVRKGEESEPYTDELVHAIKALWADKNIKEKVLPRGQEFQLVENSKYFLDAIDRTSNPDYRPTEQDILLSRIKTTGIIEVAFKMKTVDFLVFDVGGQVGN
;
A
#
# COMPACT_ATOMS: atom_id res chain seq x y z
N MET A 1 2.82 -3.83 -2.69
CA MET A 1 3.43 -5.09 -3.23
C MET A 1 4.91 -4.92 -3.56
N ALA A 2 5.33 -3.94 -4.36
CA ALA A 2 6.74 -3.76 -4.73
C ALA A 2 7.71 -3.69 -3.54
N THR A 3 7.34 -3.03 -2.43
CA THR A 3 8.13 -3.02 -1.19
C THR A 3 8.33 -4.42 -0.58
N LEU A 4 7.35 -5.32 -0.68
CA LEU A 4 7.50 -6.72 -0.25
C LEU A 4 8.45 -7.48 -1.18
N LEU A 5 8.40 -7.24 -2.49
CA LEU A 5 9.34 -7.83 -3.46
C LEU A 5 10.78 -7.36 -3.22
N HIS A 6 10.96 -6.08 -2.90
CA HIS A 6 12.25 -5.58 -2.44
C HIS A 6 12.70 -6.25 -1.14
N GLY A 7 11.78 -6.41 -0.18
CA GLY A 7 12.01 -7.16 1.06
C GLY A 7 12.48 -8.60 0.80
N MET A 8 11.89 -9.30 -0.16
CA MET A 8 12.32 -10.66 -0.54
C MET A 8 13.79 -10.69 -0.99
N SER A 9 14.18 -9.77 -1.88
CA SER A 9 15.57 -9.66 -2.33
C SER A 9 16.52 -9.31 -1.18
N LYS A 10 16.16 -8.32 -0.35
CA LYS A 10 16.97 -7.87 0.79
C LYS A 10 17.18 -8.98 1.83
N LEU A 11 16.16 -9.81 2.04
CA LEU A 11 16.18 -10.91 3.01
C LEU A 11 16.70 -12.23 2.44
N ASN A 12 17.03 -12.25 1.14
CA ASN A 12 17.42 -13.44 0.39
C ASN A 12 16.39 -14.58 0.51
N ILE A 13 15.10 -14.24 0.40
CA ILE A 13 13.97 -15.18 0.44
C ILE A 13 13.41 -15.34 -0.97
N SER A 14 13.44 -16.55 -1.51
CA SER A 14 12.79 -16.88 -2.78
C SER A 14 11.29 -17.14 -2.61
N PHE A 15 10.52 -17.03 -3.69
CA PHE A 15 9.12 -17.46 -3.71
C PHE A 15 9.01 -18.95 -3.37
N GLU A 16 7.90 -19.32 -2.74
CA GLU A 16 7.53 -20.73 -2.64
C GLU A 16 7.17 -21.26 -4.04
N ASN A 17 6.41 -20.48 -4.81
CA ASN A 17 6.10 -20.77 -6.21
C ASN A 17 7.09 -20.07 -7.15
N LYS A 18 8.02 -20.83 -7.74
CA LYS A 18 9.01 -20.33 -8.71
C LYS A 18 8.41 -19.71 -9.98
N GLY A 19 7.15 -19.96 -10.30
CA GLY A 19 6.45 -19.35 -11.44
C GLY A 19 6.13 -17.86 -11.26
N LEU A 20 6.23 -17.33 -10.03
CA LEU A 20 5.84 -15.97 -9.69
C LEU A 20 6.82 -14.89 -10.14
N GLU A 21 7.99 -15.26 -10.69
CA GLU A 21 8.98 -14.31 -11.21
C GLU A 21 8.39 -13.40 -12.32
N SER A 22 7.49 -13.95 -13.14
CA SER A 22 6.78 -13.18 -14.17
C SER A 22 5.83 -12.15 -13.56
N ALA A 23 5.03 -12.55 -12.56
CA ALA A 23 4.15 -11.67 -11.81
C ALA A 23 4.90 -10.56 -11.06
N ALA A 24 6.06 -10.89 -10.48
CA ALA A 24 6.93 -9.91 -9.82
C ALA A 24 7.41 -8.83 -10.79
N ARG A 25 7.80 -9.22 -12.02
CA ARG A 25 8.22 -8.28 -13.07
C ARG A 25 7.11 -7.30 -13.45
N ILE A 26 5.87 -7.79 -13.62
CA ILE A 26 4.71 -6.93 -13.92
C ILE A 26 4.57 -5.82 -12.88
N VAL A 27 4.58 -6.17 -11.59
CA VAL A 27 4.45 -5.19 -10.50
C VAL A 27 5.63 -4.20 -10.47
N LEU A 28 6.85 -4.70 -10.64
CA LEU A 28 8.05 -3.85 -10.62
C LEU A 28 8.14 -2.92 -11.83
N ASP A 29 7.66 -3.35 -12.99
CA ASP A 29 7.64 -2.54 -14.21
C ASP A 29 6.68 -1.36 -14.09
N ILE A 30 5.51 -1.53 -13.46
CA ILE A 30 4.57 -0.42 -13.18
C ILE A 30 5.23 0.66 -12.32
N VAL A 31 5.91 0.25 -11.23
CA VAL A 31 6.64 1.17 -10.36
C VAL A 31 7.81 1.84 -11.09
N ARG A 32 8.56 1.09 -11.91
CA ARG A 32 9.67 1.65 -12.69
C ARG A 32 9.20 2.71 -13.68
N LYS A 33 8.01 2.54 -14.26
CA LYS A 33 7.41 3.49 -15.20
C LYS A 33 6.73 4.68 -14.52
N GLY A 34 6.51 4.63 -13.20
CA GLY A 34 5.78 5.68 -12.47
C GLY A 34 4.28 5.65 -12.75
N GLU A 35 3.72 4.48 -13.08
CA GLU A 35 2.32 4.29 -13.46
C GLU A 35 1.46 3.83 -12.26
N GLU A 36 1.90 4.03 -11.00
CA GLU A 36 1.19 3.53 -9.82
C GLU A 36 -0.14 4.26 -9.54
N SER A 37 -0.34 5.42 -10.17
CA SER A 37 -1.57 6.21 -10.06
C SER A 37 -2.58 5.89 -11.16
N GLU A 38 -2.20 5.07 -12.14
CA GLU A 38 -3.10 4.64 -13.22
C GLU A 38 -4.09 3.57 -12.71
N PRO A 39 -5.27 3.44 -13.35
CA PRO A 39 -6.20 2.38 -13.01
C PRO A 39 -5.56 0.99 -13.11
N TYR A 40 -5.96 0.10 -12.20
CA TYR A 40 -5.52 -1.29 -12.25
C TYR A 40 -5.88 -1.94 -13.58
N THR A 41 -4.91 -2.59 -14.22
CA THR A 41 -5.15 -3.54 -15.30
C THR A 41 -5.46 -4.91 -14.73
N ASP A 42 -6.26 -5.72 -15.44
CA ASP A 42 -6.56 -7.09 -15.01
C ASP A 42 -5.27 -7.90 -14.80
N GLU A 43 -4.27 -7.72 -15.66
CA GLU A 43 -2.97 -8.38 -15.55
C GLU A 43 -2.25 -8.01 -14.24
N LEU A 44 -2.24 -6.73 -13.88
CA LEU A 44 -1.65 -6.25 -12.63
C LEU A 44 -2.39 -6.82 -11.41
N VAL A 45 -3.72 -6.85 -11.43
CA VAL A 45 -4.53 -7.43 -10.35
C VAL A 45 -4.22 -8.91 -10.17
N HIS A 46 -4.20 -9.68 -11.25
CA HIS A 46 -3.86 -11.10 -11.21
C HIS A 46 -2.45 -11.33 -10.67
N ALA A 47 -1.48 -10.53 -11.09
CA ALA A 47 -0.11 -10.61 -10.60
C ALA A 47 -0.03 -10.32 -9.09
N ILE A 48 -0.67 -9.25 -8.61
CA ILE A 48 -0.70 -8.89 -7.18
C ILE A 48 -1.36 -10.01 -6.37
N LYS A 49 -2.48 -10.57 -6.83
CA LYS A 49 -3.17 -11.68 -6.16
C LYS A 49 -2.29 -12.93 -6.07
N ALA A 50 -1.65 -13.32 -7.18
CA ALA A 50 -0.79 -14.49 -7.22
C ALA A 50 0.43 -14.34 -6.29
N LEU A 51 1.05 -13.16 -6.28
CA LEU A 51 2.15 -12.84 -5.36
C LEU A 51 1.67 -12.83 -3.90
N TRP A 52 0.52 -12.22 -3.61
CA TRP A 52 -0.01 -12.17 -2.26
C TRP A 52 -0.42 -13.56 -1.73
N ALA A 53 -0.76 -14.49 -2.61
CA ALA A 53 -1.03 -15.87 -2.24
C ALA A 53 0.23 -16.66 -1.83
N ASP A 54 1.44 -16.19 -2.18
CA ASP A 54 2.69 -16.87 -1.84
C ASP A 54 2.94 -16.90 -0.32
N LYS A 55 3.22 -18.10 0.19
CA LYS A 55 3.43 -18.33 1.61
C LYS A 55 4.68 -17.65 2.14
N ASN A 56 5.76 -17.60 1.37
CA ASN A 56 6.99 -16.95 1.83
C ASN A 56 6.81 -15.44 1.94
N ILE A 57 6.03 -14.81 1.04
CA ILE A 57 5.64 -13.40 1.20
C ILE A 57 4.89 -13.18 2.53
N LYS A 58 3.85 -13.98 2.80
CA LYS A 58 2.99 -13.80 3.98
C LYS A 58 3.67 -14.17 5.30
N GLU A 59 4.40 -15.27 5.34
CA GLU A 59 4.90 -15.84 6.59
C GLU A 59 6.34 -15.46 6.92
N LYS A 60 7.16 -15.14 5.90
CA LYS A 60 8.59 -14.87 6.10
C LYS A 60 8.98 -13.42 5.85
N VAL A 61 8.32 -12.74 4.91
CA VAL A 61 8.70 -11.38 4.48
C VAL A 61 7.86 -10.33 5.19
N LEU A 62 6.53 -10.47 5.17
CA LEU A 62 5.59 -9.53 5.80
C LEU A 62 5.89 -9.25 7.28
N PRO A 63 6.17 -10.26 8.15
CA PRO A 63 6.46 -10.00 9.57
C PRO A 63 7.72 -9.16 9.79
N ARG A 64 8.60 -9.11 8.79
CA ARG A 64 9.87 -8.38 8.79
C ARG A 64 9.77 -7.02 8.08
N GLY A 65 8.54 -6.56 7.82
CA GLY A 65 8.25 -5.32 7.09
C GLY A 65 9.00 -4.08 7.57
N GLN A 66 9.26 -3.98 8.88
CA GLN A 66 10.02 -2.86 9.45
C GLN A 66 11.46 -2.77 8.93
N GLU A 67 12.09 -3.90 8.58
CA GLU A 67 13.48 -3.92 8.07
C GLU A 67 13.62 -3.23 6.71
N PHE A 68 12.52 -3.02 6.00
CA PHE A 68 12.49 -2.43 4.66
C PHE A 68 11.36 -1.39 4.48
N GLN A 69 10.95 -0.76 5.59
CA GLN A 69 10.00 0.36 5.60
C GLN A 69 8.64 0.04 4.93
N LEU A 70 8.15 -1.19 5.12
CA LEU A 70 6.81 -1.54 4.68
C LEU A 70 5.76 -0.68 5.38
N VAL A 71 4.79 -0.16 4.62
CA VAL A 71 3.67 0.59 5.19
C VAL A 71 2.80 -0.34 6.03
N GLU A 72 2.49 0.05 7.26
CA GLU A 72 1.82 -0.80 8.27
C GLU A 72 0.47 -1.35 7.79
N ASN A 73 -0.29 -0.54 7.06
CA ASN A 73 -1.59 -0.90 6.48
C ASN A 73 -1.49 -1.77 5.20
N SER A 74 -0.29 -2.15 4.74
CA SER A 74 -0.12 -2.87 3.47
C SER A 74 -0.93 -4.15 3.41
N LYS A 75 -0.98 -4.90 4.53
CA LYS A 75 -1.74 -6.15 4.62
C LYS A 75 -3.23 -5.91 4.36
N TYR A 76 -3.80 -4.86 4.94
CA TYR A 76 -5.22 -4.52 4.79
C TYR A 76 -5.61 -4.32 3.32
N PHE A 77 -4.83 -3.51 2.59
CA PHE A 77 -5.11 -3.25 1.17
C PHE A 77 -4.81 -4.45 0.27
N LEU A 78 -3.80 -5.26 0.59
CA LEU A 78 -3.49 -6.48 -0.16
C LEU A 78 -4.56 -7.57 0.03
N ASP A 79 -5.11 -7.70 1.24
CA ASP A 79 -6.25 -8.60 1.50
C ASP A 79 -7.53 -8.11 0.80
N ALA A 80 -7.66 -6.79 0.59
CA ALA A 80 -8.81 -6.17 -0.05
C ALA A 80 -8.66 -5.97 -1.57
N ILE A 81 -7.64 -6.54 -2.21
CA ILE A 81 -7.31 -6.24 -3.61
C ILE A 81 -8.47 -6.49 -4.58
N ASP A 82 -9.29 -7.52 -4.34
CA ASP A 82 -10.48 -7.80 -5.16
C ASP A 82 -11.54 -6.70 -5.08
N ARG A 83 -11.66 -6.06 -3.91
CA ARG A 83 -12.57 -4.92 -3.72
C ARG A 83 -11.98 -3.64 -4.30
N THR A 84 -10.72 -3.36 -4.02
CA THR A 84 -10.08 -2.08 -4.38
C THR A 84 -9.73 -1.96 -5.86
N SER A 85 -9.60 -3.09 -6.56
CA SER A 85 -9.40 -3.13 -8.02
C SER A 85 -10.70 -3.15 -8.83
N ASN A 86 -11.86 -3.22 -8.18
CA ASN A 86 -13.14 -3.19 -8.87
C ASN A 86 -13.32 -1.82 -9.58
N PRO A 87 -13.72 -1.76 -10.86
CA PRO A 87 -13.95 -0.50 -11.57
C PRO A 87 -14.97 0.44 -10.89
N ASP A 88 -15.94 -0.13 -10.18
CA ASP A 88 -16.97 0.61 -9.45
C ASP A 88 -16.60 0.85 -7.98
N TYR A 89 -15.33 0.61 -7.60
CA TYR A 89 -14.86 0.78 -6.24
C TYR A 89 -15.18 2.17 -5.69
N ARG A 90 -15.68 2.16 -4.46
CA ARG A 90 -15.89 3.34 -3.61
C ARG A 90 -15.16 3.09 -2.29
N PRO A 91 -14.20 3.96 -1.90
CA PRO A 91 -13.51 3.81 -0.64
C PRO A 91 -14.47 3.76 0.54
N THR A 92 -14.26 2.79 1.42
CA THR A 92 -14.94 2.75 2.72
C THR A 92 -14.31 3.78 3.66
N GLU A 93 -15.00 4.13 4.76
CA GLU A 93 -14.41 4.96 5.81
C GLU A 93 -13.08 4.37 6.32
N GLN A 94 -12.98 3.04 6.41
CA GLN A 94 -11.75 2.36 6.81
C GLN A 94 -10.64 2.53 5.77
N ASP A 95 -10.96 2.45 4.47
CA ASP A 95 -9.99 2.71 3.39
C ASP A 95 -9.47 4.14 3.48
N ILE A 96 -10.36 5.11 3.72
CA ILE A 96 -10.01 6.53 3.87
C ILE A 96 -9.09 6.73 5.09
N LEU A 97 -9.47 6.21 6.25
CA LEU A 97 -8.68 6.34 7.49
C LEU A 97 -7.31 5.66 7.39
N LEU A 98 -7.22 4.54 6.68
CA LEU A 98 -5.96 3.84 6.49
C LEU A 98 -5.16 4.40 5.32
N SER A 99 -5.72 5.19 4.41
CA SER A 99 -4.95 5.73 3.29
C SER A 99 -3.89 6.70 3.78
N ARG A 100 -2.66 6.55 3.30
CA ARG A 100 -1.55 7.45 3.65
C ARG A 100 -1.39 8.52 2.59
N ILE A 101 -1.91 9.70 2.85
CA ILE A 101 -1.61 10.91 2.08
C ILE A 101 -0.64 11.74 2.92
N LYS A 102 0.49 12.15 2.33
CA LYS A 102 1.37 13.10 3.01
C LYS A 102 0.65 14.44 3.12
N THR A 103 0.40 14.93 4.34
CA THR A 103 -0.05 16.30 4.55
C THR A 103 1.02 17.26 4.05
N THR A 104 0.65 18.13 3.11
CA THR A 104 1.48 19.22 2.63
C THR A 104 0.87 20.54 3.08
N GLY A 105 1.67 21.43 3.67
CA GLY A 105 1.18 22.70 4.17
C GLY A 105 0.46 22.57 5.52
N ILE A 106 -0.51 23.47 5.75
CA ILE A 106 -1.31 23.57 6.97
C ILE A 106 -2.77 23.41 6.56
N ILE A 107 -3.45 22.43 7.14
CA ILE A 107 -4.90 22.23 6.98
C ILE A 107 -5.57 22.66 8.28
N GLU A 108 -6.55 23.54 8.18
CA GLU A 108 -7.36 24.03 9.29
C GLU A 108 -8.76 23.40 9.24
N VAL A 109 -9.19 22.79 10.35
CA VAL A 109 -10.51 22.20 10.50
C VAL A 109 -11.19 22.79 11.74
N ALA A 110 -12.22 23.59 11.50
CA ALA A 110 -13.07 24.15 12.56
C ALA A 110 -14.34 23.30 12.72
N PHE A 111 -14.65 22.89 13.95
CA PHE A 111 -15.91 22.20 14.25
C PHE A 111 -16.38 22.48 15.68
N LYS A 112 -17.69 22.34 15.90
CA LYS A 112 -18.29 22.51 17.23
C LYS A 112 -18.63 21.15 17.83
N MET A 113 -18.19 20.90 19.06
CA MET A 113 -18.60 19.73 19.84
C MET A 113 -19.37 20.20 21.07
N LYS A 114 -20.68 19.89 21.10
CA LYS A 114 -21.65 20.45 22.05
C LYS A 114 -21.66 21.99 21.96
N THR A 115 -21.20 22.67 23.00
CA THR A 115 -21.15 24.14 23.09
C THR A 115 -19.72 24.69 22.94
N VAL A 116 -18.74 23.84 22.65
CA VAL A 116 -17.33 24.22 22.55
C VAL A 116 -16.90 24.21 21.09
N ASP A 117 -16.32 25.33 20.65
CA ASP A 117 -15.70 25.47 19.34
C ASP A 117 -14.26 24.92 19.38
N PHE A 118 -13.95 24.01 18.46
CA PHE A 118 -12.63 23.43 18.26
C PHE A 118 -12.05 23.95 16.94
N LEU A 119 -10.74 24.24 16.99
CA LEU A 119 -9.94 24.54 15.82
C LEU A 119 -8.73 23.59 15.80
N VAL A 120 -8.69 22.70 14.81
CA VAL A 120 -7.63 21.71 14.65
C VAL A 120 -6.77 22.11 13.47
N PHE A 121 -5.46 22.13 13.69
CA PHE A 121 -4.47 22.34 12.65
C PHE A 121 -3.73 21.02 12.40
N ASP A 122 -3.81 20.50 11.16
CA ASP A 122 -2.94 19.42 10.68
C ASP A 122 -1.78 20.04 9.91
N VAL A 123 -0.55 19.68 10.28
CA VAL A 123 0.67 20.28 9.76
C VAL A 123 1.59 19.20 9.21
N GLY A 124 2.08 19.38 7.98
CA GLY A 124 3.02 18.44 7.37
C GLY A 124 4.35 18.35 8.15
N GLY A 125 4.64 17.18 8.73
CA GLY A 125 5.79 16.98 9.63
C GLY A 125 7.15 16.67 8.99
N GLN A 126 7.31 16.79 7.67
CA GLN A 126 8.57 16.40 7.01
C GLN A 126 9.43 17.63 6.65
N VAL A 127 10.38 17.97 7.52
CA VAL A 127 11.51 18.83 7.13
C VAL A 127 12.43 17.96 6.27
N GLY A 128 12.43 18.21 4.96
CA GLY A 128 13.34 17.52 4.05
C GLY A 128 14.79 17.94 4.33
N ASN A 129 15.63 16.96 4.64
CA ASN A 129 17.08 17.05 4.49
C ASN A 129 17.53 15.91 3.57
#